data_AF-A0A812PW17-F1
#
_entry.id   AF-A0A812PW17-F1
#
_cell.length_a   1.000
_cell.length_b   1.000
_cell.length_c   1.000
_cell.angle_alpha   90.00
_cell.angle_beta   90.00
_cell.angle_gamma   90.00
#
_symmetry.space_group_name_H-M   'P 1'
#
loop_
_entity.id
_entity.type
_entity.pdbx_description
1 polymer ?
#
loop_
_entity_poly.entity_id
_entity_poly.type
_entity_poly.pdbx_seq_one_letter_code
_entity_poly.pdbx_strand_id
1 'polypeptide(L)'
;MKDIAEKTGDAWLQKAKLRLRGRGSKFLEGEEQKESSDPLMLCVSVPDPASYEEAKHLVSSLLEDIYVQYREFQISEGRLQDELHRK
;
A
#
# COMPACT_ATOMS: atom_id res chain seq x y z
N MET A 1 -9.12 0.63 -1.58
CA MET A 1 -8.63 -0.71 -2.03
C MET A 1 -9.56 -1.36 -3.06
N LYS A 2 -10.89 -1.43 -2.84
CA LYS A 2 -11.84 -1.93 -3.85
C LYS A 2 -11.71 -1.18 -5.20
N ASP A 3 -11.56 0.14 -5.14
CA ASP A 3 -11.45 0.98 -6.34
C ASP A 3 -10.20 0.68 -7.19
N ILE A 4 -9.09 0.25 -6.60
CA ILE A 4 -7.87 -0.11 -7.37
C ILE A 4 -8.07 -1.47 -8.05
N ALA A 5 -8.65 -2.44 -7.34
CA ALA A 5 -8.97 -3.75 -7.90
C ALA A 5 -10.07 -3.69 -8.97
N GLU A 6 -10.96 -2.69 -8.91
CA GLU A 6 -11.99 -2.44 -9.92
C GLU A 6 -11.46 -1.65 -11.12
N LYS A 7 -10.60 -0.64 -10.91
CA LYS A 7 -10.00 0.13 -12.02
C LYS A 7 -9.00 -0.66 -12.86
N THR A 8 -8.39 -1.70 -12.29
CA THR A 8 -7.44 -2.57 -13.00
C THR A 8 -8.10 -3.72 -13.76
N GLY A 9 -9.44 -3.76 -13.83
CA GLY A 9 -10.17 -4.79 -14.55
C GLY A 9 -11.26 -4.20 -15.44
N ASP A 10 -11.00 -4.19 -16.76
CA ASP A 10 -12.08 -4.24 -17.75
C ASP A 10 -12.80 -5.59 -17.64
N ALA A 11 -14.04 -5.72 -18.11
CA ALA A 11 -14.88 -6.92 -17.95
C ALA A 11 -14.25 -8.24 -18.48
N TRP A 12 -13.13 -8.18 -19.20
CA TRP A 12 -12.35 -9.31 -19.71
C TRP A 12 -10.88 -9.36 -19.23
N LEU A 13 -10.45 -8.42 -18.38
CA LEU A 13 -9.12 -8.40 -17.75
C LEU A 13 -9.22 -8.82 -16.27
N GLN A 14 -8.33 -9.71 -15.82
CA GLN A 14 -8.41 -10.20 -14.44
C GLN A 14 -8.01 -9.10 -13.45
N LYS A 15 -8.87 -8.88 -12.44
CA LYS A 15 -8.65 -7.91 -11.37
C LYS A 15 -7.34 -8.16 -10.62
N ALA A 16 -6.61 -7.08 -10.32
CA ALA A 16 -5.43 -7.14 -9.46
C ALA A 16 -5.78 -7.66 -8.06
N LYS A 17 -4.98 -8.61 -7.57
CA LYS A 17 -5.07 -9.13 -6.20
C LYS A 17 -4.07 -8.39 -5.31
N LEU A 18 -4.58 -7.74 -4.27
CA LEU A 18 -3.78 -7.00 -3.30
C LEU A 18 -3.75 -7.75 -1.97
N ARG A 19 -2.57 -7.89 -1.36
CA ARG A 19 -2.39 -8.54 -0.04
C ARG A 19 -1.44 -7.73 0.82
N LEU A 20 -1.85 -7.44 2.05
CA LEU A 20 -0.96 -6.84 3.05
C LEU A 20 -0.20 -7.95 3.77
N ARG A 21 1.12 -7.81 3.91
CA ARG A 21 2.04 -8.80 4.50
C ARG A 21 3.12 -8.13 5.33
N GLY A 22 3.93 -8.93 6.01
CA GLY A 22 5.01 -8.46 6.87
C GLY A 22 4.51 -8.05 8.25
N ARG A 23 5.41 -7.47 9.04
CA ARG A 23 5.17 -7.15 10.44
C ARG A 23 4.01 -6.18 10.62
N GLY A 24 3.09 -6.52 11.51
CA GLY A 24 1.89 -5.73 11.82
C GLY A 24 0.75 -5.92 10.83
N SER A 25 0.91 -6.76 9.80
CA SER A 25 -0.15 -7.04 8.81
C SER A 25 -1.23 -7.99 9.33
N LYS A 26 -0.95 -8.77 10.39
CA LYS A 26 -1.78 -9.91 10.85
C LYS A 26 -1.96 -11.01 9.80
N PHE A 27 -1.18 -10.98 8.73
CA PHE A 27 -1.17 -12.01 7.71
C PHE A 27 -0.23 -13.13 8.15
N LEU A 28 -0.81 -14.27 8.53
CA LEU A 28 -0.06 -15.45 8.93
C LEU A 28 0.34 -16.26 7.69
N GLU A 29 1.62 -16.60 7.60
CA GLU A 29 2.16 -17.39 6.50
C GLU A 29 3.16 -18.44 6.97
N GLY A 30 3.49 -19.37 6.07
CA GLY A 30 4.31 -20.54 6.37
C GLY A 30 3.61 -21.60 7.23
N GLU A 31 4.33 -22.70 7.48
CA GLU A 31 3.85 -23.80 8.30
C GLU A 31 3.64 -23.39 9.76
N GLU A 32 4.46 -22.46 10.25
CA GLU A 32 4.38 -21.97 11.63
C GLU A 32 3.22 -20.99 11.88
N GLN A 33 2.48 -20.56 10.85
CA GLN A 33 1.36 -19.61 10.95
C GLN A 33 1.74 -18.33 11.71
N LYS A 34 2.86 -17.71 11.30
CA LYS A 34 3.35 -16.46 11.89
C LYS A 34 3.37 -15.36 10.84
N GLU A 35 3.32 -14.11 11.30
CA GLU A 35 3.62 -12.97 10.43
C GLU A 35 5.07 -13.05 9.95
N SER A 36 5.32 -12.61 8.71
CA SER A 36 6.71 -12.43 8.26
C SER A 36 7.43 -11.37 9.10
N SER A 37 8.73 -11.61 9.32
CA SER A 37 9.64 -10.66 9.97
C SER A 37 9.98 -9.44 9.12
N ASP A 38 9.67 -9.49 7.82
CA ASP A 38 9.87 -8.41 6.85
C ASP A 38 9.08 -7.14 7.24
N PRO A 39 9.49 -5.96 6.77
CA PRO A 39 8.69 -4.74 6.90
C PRO A 39 7.26 -4.92 6.34
N LEU A 40 6.33 -4.07 6.78
CA LEU A 40 4.97 -4.06 6.25
C LEU A 40 4.99 -3.80 4.73
N MET A 41 4.36 -4.67 3.95
CA MET A 41 4.37 -4.65 2.49
C MET A 41 2.97 -4.83 1.92
N LEU A 42 2.71 -4.18 0.78
CA LEU A 42 1.55 -4.45 -0.05
C LEU A 42 1.98 -5.22 -1.30
N CYS A 43 1.59 -6.49 -1.39
CA CYS A 43 1.87 -7.34 -2.54
C CYS A 43 0.78 -7.18 -3.59
N VAL A 44 1.19 -6.86 -4.83
CA VAL A 44 0.34 -6.78 -6.01
C VAL A 44 0.53 -8.04 -6.85
N SER A 45 -0.56 -8.65 -7.31
CA SER A 45 -0.52 -9.82 -8.19
C SER A 45 -1.56 -9.69 -9.30
N VAL A 46 -1.09 -9.74 -10.55
CA VAL A 46 -1.89 -9.66 -11.78
C VAL A 46 -1.35 -10.67 -12.79
N PRO A 47 -2.14 -11.12 -13.78
CA PRO A 47 -1.65 -12.06 -14.79
C PRO A 47 -0.86 -11.40 -15.92
N ASP A 48 -1.05 -10.10 -16.17
CA ASP A 48 -0.46 -9.40 -17.32
C ASP A 48 0.44 -8.22 -16.90
N PRO A 49 1.51 -7.91 -17.67
CA PRO A 49 2.43 -6.83 -17.33
C PRO A 49 1.85 -5.42 -17.42
N ALA A 50 0.87 -5.18 -18.30
CA ALA A 50 0.31 -3.85 -18.50
C ALA A 50 -0.53 -3.42 -17.28
N SER A 51 -1.42 -4.30 -16.82
CA SER A 51 -2.15 -4.11 -15.57
C SER A 51 -1.25 -4.12 -14.34
N TYR A 52 -0.06 -4.75 -14.41
CA TYR A 52 0.89 -4.68 -13.31
C TYR A 52 1.43 -3.27 -13.13
N GLU A 53 1.88 -2.64 -14.21
CA GLU A 53 2.38 -1.27 -14.15
C GLU A 53 1.29 -0.29 -13.75
N GLU A 54 0.06 -0.45 -14.25
CA GLU A 54 -1.07 0.36 -13.82
C GLU A 54 -1.39 0.17 -12.32
N ALA A 55 -1.51 -1.08 -11.86
CA ALA A 55 -1.77 -1.38 -10.46
C ALA A 55 -0.67 -0.84 -9.54
N LYS A 56 0.59 -0.95 -9.97
CA LYS A 56 1.75 -0.40 -9.27
C LYS A 56 1.69 1.12 -9.19
N HIS A 57 1.39 1.82 -10.29
CA HIS A 57 1.22 3.28 -10.27
C HIS A 57 0.10 3.71 -9.30
N LEU A 58 -1.07 3.07 -9.36
CA LEU A 58 -2.19 3.38 -8.48
C LEU A 58 -1.86 3.13 -7.00
N VAL A 59 -1.17 2.03 -6.71
CA VAL A 59 -0.72 1.69 -5.36
C VAL A 59 0.32 2.70 -4.85
N SER A 60 1.30 3.06 -5.68
CA SER A 60 2.31 4.05 -5.29
C SER A 60 1.70 5.40 -4.95
N SER A 61 0.79 5.89 -5.80
CA SER A 61 0.07 7.15 -5.54
C SER A 61 -0.74 7.09 -4.25
N LEU A 62 -1.44 5.99 -3.97
CA LEU A 62 -2.16 5.81 -2.72
C LEU A 62 -1.23 5.84 -1.49
N LEU A 63 -0.06 5.21 -1.58
CA LEU A 63 0.91 5.19 -0.48
C LEU A 63 1.50 6.59 -0.24
N GLU A 64 1.81 7.33 -1.30
CA GLU A 64 2.28 8.72 -1.21
C GLU A 64 1.26 9.61 -0.46
N ASP A 65 -0.03 9.49 -0.81
CA ASP A 65 -1.11 10.22 -0.14
C ASP A 65 -1.22 9.85 1.34
N ILE A 66 -1.13 8.57 1.68
CA ILE A 66 -1.14 8.09 3.08
C ILE A 66 0.06 8.68 3.84
N TYR A 67 1.24 8.74 3.22
CA TYR A 67 2.43 9.31 3.86
C TYR A 67 2.28 10.81 4.10
N VAL A 68 1.64 11.54 3.18
CA VAL A 68 1.30 12.97 3.38
C VAL A 68 0.35 13.10 4.58
N GLN A 69 -0.77 12.38 4.57
CA GLN A 69 -1.77 12.43 5.64
C GLN A 69 -1.18 12.05 7.00
N TYR A 70 -0.29 11.06 7.04
CA TYR A 70 0.36 10.66 8.28
C TYR A 70 1.33 11.73 8.81
N ARG A 71 2.05 12.43 7.92
CA ARG A 71 2.88 13.58 8.32
C ARG A 71 2.02 14.71 8.87
N GLU A 72 0.94 15.06 8.18
CA GLU A 72 -0.01 16.09 8.63
C GLU A 72 -0.60 15.75 10.01
N PHE A 73 -1.01 14.49 10.21
CA PHE A 73 -1.48 13.99 11.50
C PHE A 73 -0.41 14.13 12.60
N GLN A 74 0.84 13.78 12.31
CA GLN A 74 1.91 13.93 13.29
C GLN A 74 2.21 15.40 13.63
N ILE A 75 2.08 16.31 12.67
CA ILE A 75 2.19 17.76 12.90
C ILE A 75 1.02 18.23 13.78
N SER A 76 -0.21 17.83 13.48
CA SER A 76 -1.39 18.22 14.28
C SER A 76 -1.34 17.71 15.72
N GLU A 77 -0.74 16.54 15.93
CA GLU A 77 -0.52 15.95 17.25
C GLU A 77 0.70 16.52 17.98
N GLY A 78 1.42 17.48 17.39
CA GLY A 78 2.63 18.07 17.96
C GLY A 78 3.82 17.11 18.06
N ARG A 79 3.77 15.98 17.33
CA ARG A 79 4.82 14.93 17.33
C ARG A 79 5.93 15.22 16.32
N LEU A 80 5.63 16.04 15.31
CA LEU A 80 6.59 16.56 14.36
C LEU A 80 6.54 18.10 14.38
N GLN A 81 7.70 18.74 14.38
CA GLN A 81 7.81 20.16 14.11
C GLN A 81 7.83 20.38 12.60
N ASP A 82 7.08 21.37 12.13
CA ASP A 82 7.01 21.73 10.73
C ASP A 82 8.39 22.29 10.28
N GLU A 83 9.20 21.48 9.59
CA GLU A 83 10.53 21.89 9.13
C GLU A 83 10.48 23.09 8.16
N LEU A 84 9.29 23.41 7.65
CA LEU A 84 9.06 24.52 6.73
C LEU A 84 9.32 25.92 7.35
N HIS A 85 9.34 26.07 8.67
CA HIS A 85 9.58 27.35 9.36
C HIS A 85 11.03 27.55 9.83
N ARG A 86 11.97 26.68 9.45
CA ARG A 86 13.40 26.90 9.71
C ARG A 86 14.03 27.79 8.64
N LYS A 87 13.66 29.08 8.60
CA LYS A 87 14.40 30.14 7.91
C LYS A 87 14.37 31.43 8.71
#